data_AF-A0A9E4WJT3-F1
#
_entry.id   AF-A0A9E4WJT3-F1
#
_cell.length_a   1.000
_cell.length_b   1.000
_cell.length_c   1.000
_cell.angle_alpha   90.00
_cell.angle_beta   90.00
_cell.angle_gamma   90.00
#
_symmetry.space_group_name_H-M   'P 1'
#
loop_
_entity.id
_entity.type
_entity.pdbx_description
1 polymer ?
#
loop_
_entity_poly.entity_id
_entity_poly.type
_entity_poly.pdbx_seq_one_letter_code
_entity_poly.pdbx_strand_id
1 'polypeptide(L)'
;MHGSTVRTALPPRASFYLRFRLGALFLGAGLLAAGCNRPAEEPPANILATSVSSTLTAQPVVLATSTPPVDTAVGGGEIDPSTGEPSATLEATEITPTEEVTGEAELSPTPSNTRVPLEAGDPRSGLNLSVPDYADDFSQRFTWFEFSDPESATFVGEDERLKITDHLTDGILWWTTTALEAESSYTEIVAQTTTCSGKDAYGIGIRVGGENVDRGYTLEISCDGAYRVRKFTAFDEIPALLRDWTVSELIQTGPDATNTIGFLADGELLFAFVNGQLLDTVAIEDSAYTSGVPSLFTNASQTSNLTVYFDDFGLWYLPP
;
A
#
# COMPACT_ATOMS: atom_id res chain seq x y z
N MET A 1 27.84 52.08 34.00
CA MET A 1 28.91 51.12 33.65
C MET A 1 28.58 49.83 34.41
N HIS A 2 28.27 48.67 33.85
CA HIS A 2 28.25 48.13 32.49
C HIS A 2 27.08 47.12 32.45
N GLY A 3 26.21 47.20 31.45
CA GLY A 3 25.29 46.12 31.09
C GLY A 3 26.02 45.14 30.18
N SER A 4 25.94 43.84 30.48
CA SER A 4 26.48 42.78 29.62
C SER A 4 25.33 41.88 29.18
N THR A 5 24.99 41.99 27.90
CA THR A 5 23.99 41.19 27.20
C THR A 5 24.69 39.94 26.67
N VAL A 6 24.32 38.76 27.18
CA VAL A 6 24.78 37.48 26.61
C VAL A 6 23.79 37.07 25.52
N ARG A 7 24.21 37.16 24.26
CA ARG A 7 23.52 36.60 23.10
C ARG A 7 23.83 35.10 23.00
N THR A 8 22.80 34.28 23.03
CA THR A 8 22.85 32.85 22.70
C THR A 8 23.02 32.66 21.19
N ALA A 9 23.94 31.77 20.83
CA ALA A 9 24.35 31.47 19.45
C ALA A 9 23.36 30.53 18.74
N LEU A 10 23.05 30.84 17.48
CA LEU A 10 22.52 29.89 16.49
C LEU A 10 23.70 29.13 15.84
N PRO A 11 23.57 27.82 15.56
CA PRO A 11 24.50 27.11 14.69
C PRO A 11 24.24 27.39 13.19
N PRO A 12 25.26 27.24 12.32
CA PRO A 12 25.26 27.77 10.96
C PRO A 12 24.56 26.86 9.94
N ARG A 13 23.88 27.49 8.98
CA ARG A 13 23.41 26.88 7.73
C ARG A 13 24.60 26.54 6.83
N ALA A 14 24.69 25.29 6.39
CA ALA A 14 25.63 24.86 5.36
C ALA A 14 24.98 24.99 3.97
N SER A 15 25.60 25.83 3.14
CA SER A 15 25.30 26.04 1.72
C SER A 15 25.63 24.81 0.88
N PHE A 16 24.83 24.54 -0.15
CA PHE A 16 25.32 23.91 -1.38
C PHE A 16 24.89 24.71 -2.61
N TYR A 17 25.77 24.73 -3.59
CA TYR A 17 26.03 25.83 -4.52
C TYR A 17 25.03 25.96 -5.67
N LEU A 18 24.50 27.18 -5.87
CA LEU A 18 23.96 27.69 -7.13
C LEU A 18 25.11 28.29 -7.95
N ARG A 19 25.45 27.74 -9.12
CA ARG A 19 26.38 28.40 -10.06
C ARG A 19 25.61 29.10 -11.18
N PHE A 20 25.77 30.43 -11.17
CA PHE A 20 25.29 31.37 -12.17
C PHE A 20 26.11 31.29 -13.47
N ARG A 21 25.43 31.62 -14.57
CA ARG A 21 25.90 31.75 -15.95
C ARG A 21 27.01 32.79 -16.12
N LEU A 22 27.84 32.63 -17.16
CA LEU A 22 28.38 33.75 -17.93
C LEU A 22 28.38 33.38 -19.42
N GLY A 23 27.77 34.23 -20.24
CA GLY A 23 27.66 34.06 -21.70
C GLY A 23 28.81 34.70 -22.47
N ALA A 24 28.92 34.34 -23.74
CA ALA A 24 29.53 35.18 -24.77
C ALA A 24 28.92 34.86 -26.15
N LEU A 25 28.53 35.93 -26.82
CA LEU A 25 27.91 36.04 -28.14
C LEU A 25 29.02 36.06 -29.21
N PHE A 26 28.91 35.29 -30.30
CA PHE A 26 29.61 35.60 -31.56
C PHE A 26 28.78 35.16 -32.78
N LEU A 27 28.58 36.13 -33.68
CA LEU A 27 27.98 36.05 -35.01
C LEU A 27 28.98 35.41 -36.01
N GLY A 28 28.51 34.66 -37.01
CA GLY A 28 29.29 34.44 -38.24
C GLY A 28 28.90 33.23 -39.12
N ALA A 29 28.12 33.51 -40.15
CA ALA A 29 28.11 32.98 -41.53
C ALA A 29 28.48 31.51 -41.83
N GLY A 30 27.60 30.86 -42.61
CA GLY A 30 27.70 29.45 -43.00
C GLY A 30 28.70 29.09 -44.09
N LEU A 31 28.86 27.78 -44.28
CA LEU A 31 29.31 27.15 -45.52
C LEU A 31 28.85 25.68 -45.55
N LEU A 32 28.77 25.17 -46.78
CA LEU A 32 28.15 23.95 -47.25
C LEU A 32 28.90 22.63 -46.95
N ALA A 33 28.10 21.56 -46.96
CA ALA A 33 28.35 20.23 -47.57
C ALA A 33 29.12 19.12 -46.84
N ALA A 34 28.59 17.92 -47.13
CA ALA A 34 29.23 16.60 -47.20
C ALA A 34 29.31 15.74 -45.93
N GLY A 35 28.23 14.98 -45.73
CA GLY A 35 28.21 13.52 -45.57
C GLY A 35 29.43 12.82 -44.95
N CYS A 36 29.24 12.31 -43.73
CA CYS A 36 29.94 11.12 -43.26
C CYS A 36 28.93 9.97 -43.16
N ASN A 37 28.88 9.20 -44.24
CA ASN A 37 28.23 7.90 -44.33
C ASN A 37 29.05 6.92 -43.46
N ARG A 38 28.60 6.61 -42.23
CA ARG A 38 29.17 5.52 -41.43
C ARG A 38 28.22 4.32 -41.52
N PRO A 39 28.69 3.15 -41.99
CA PRO A 39 27.90 1.93 -41.87
C PRO A 39 27.72 1.59 -40.39
N ALA A 40 26.47 1.33 -40.00
CA ALA A 40 26.13 0.74 -38.72
C ALA A 40 26.68 -0.68 -38.69
N GLU A 41 27.57 -0.94 -37.73
CA GLU A 41 28.04 -2.28 -37.41
C GLU A 41 27.01 -2.88 -36.43
N GLU A 42 26.37 -3.95 -36.87
CA GLU A 42 25.34 -4.69 -36.13
C GLU A 42 26.04 -5.52 -35.03
N PRO A 43 25.70 -5.35 -33.74
CA PRO A 43 26.31 -6.14 -32.68
C PRO A 43 25.80 -7.60 -32.77
N PRO A 44 26.69 -8.61 -32.64
CA PRO A 44 26.29 -10.00 -32.70
C PRO A 44 25.41 -10.39 -31.51
N ALA A 45 24.40 -11.20 -31.80
CA ALA A 45 23.54 -11.82 -30.80
C ALA A 45 24.34 -12.80 -29.91
N ASN A 46 24.00 -12.77 -28.62
CA ASN A 46 24.25 -13.79 -27.60
C ASN A 46 25.44 -13.58 -26.64
N ILE A 47 25.16 -12.95 -25.50
CA ILE A 47 25.75 -13.28 -24.19
C ILE A 47 24.68 -13.12 -23.11
N LEU A 48 23.60 -13.90 -23.23
CA LEU A 48 22.78 -14.28 -22.08
C LEU A 48 23.41 -15.53 -21.46
N ALA A 49 24.10 -15.32 -20.33
CA ALA A 49 24.54 -16.30 -19.31
C ALA A 49 25.97 -15.95 -18.88
N THR A 50 26.11 -15.21 -17.78
CA THR A 50 27.07 -15.42 -16.68
C THR A 50 26.98 -14.24 -15.70
N SER A 51 26.01 -14.27 -14.79
CA SER A 51 26.06 -13.49 -13.55
C SER A 51 25.23 -14.16 -12.46
N VAL A 52 25.49 -15.44 -12.22
CA VAL A 52 25.02 -16.15 -11.01
C VAL A 52 26.17 -17.00 -10.48
N SER A 53 27.19 -16.35 -9.89
CA SER A 53 28.14 -16.97 -8.96
C SER A 53 29.16 -15.94 -8.48
N SER A 54 28.83 -15.15 -7.46
CA SER A 54 29.82 -14.60 -6.53
C SER A 54 29.18 -13.91 -5.32
N THR A 55 28.42 -14.64 -4.50
CA THR A 55 28.17 -14.26 -3.08
C THR A 55 27.67 -15.48 -2.32
N LEU A 56 28.53 -16.47 -2.16
CA LEU A 56 28.25 -17.64 -1.30
C LEU A 56 29.49 -18.01 -0.51
N THR A 57 30.00 -17.10 0.32
CA THR A 57 30.86 -17.45 1.45
C THR A 57 30.92 -16.32 2.48
N ALA A 58 30.24 -16.49 3.61
CA ALA A 58 30.66 -16.10 4.97
C ALA A 58 29.44 -16.04 5.91
N GLN A 59 28.95 -17.19 6.38
CA GLN A 59 28.16 -17.24 7.61
C GLN A 59 29.10 -17.55 8.78
N PRO A 60 29.03 -16.81 9.90
CA PRO A 60 29.74 -17.18 11.12
C PRO A 60 29.02 -18.35 11.81
N VAL A 61 29.80 -19.39 12.11
CA VAL A 61 29.39 -20.54 12.93
C VAL A 61 29.22 -20.06 14.38
N VAL A 62 27.98 -20.07 14.90
CA VAL A 62 27.72 -19.95 16.33
C VAL A 62 27.51 -21.35 16.89
N LEU A 63 28.47 -21.79 17.70
CA LEU A 63 28.46 -23.09 18.37
C LEU A 63 27.50 -23.04 19.56
N ALA A 64 26.34 -23.69 19.45
CA ALA A 64 25.43 -23.88 20.58
C ALA A 64 25.94 -25.03 21.47
N THR A 65 26.40 -24.71 22.67
CA THR A 65 26.66 -25.69 23.73
C THR A 65 25.44 -25.82 24.63
N SER A 66 24.73 -26.95 24.52
CA SER A 66 23.66 -27.36 25.44
C SER A 66 24.24 -28.18 26.60
N THR A 67 24.00 -27.75 27.83
CA THR A 67 24.09 -28.61 29.02
C THR A 67 22.87 -28.37 29.91
N PRO A 68 22.13 -29.41 30.31
CA PRO A 68 21.03 -29.29 31.26
C PRO A 68 21.53 -29.34 32.71
N PRO A 69 20.93 -28.60 33.66
CA PRO A 69 21.10 -28.88 35.08
C PRO A 69 20.09 -29.91 35.58
N VAL A 70 20.61 -30.75 36.46
CA VAL A 70 20.02 -31.90 37.16
C VAL A 70 19.20 -31.44 38.39
N ASP A 71 18.11 -32.16 38.64
CA ASP A 71 17.24 -32.10 39.82
C ASP A 71 17.98 -32.24 41.15
N THR A 72 17.52 -31.53 42.18
CA THR A 72 17.74 -31.93 43.57
C THR A 72 16.51 -31.58 44.41
N ALA A 73 15.84 -32.63 44.90
CA ALA A 73 14.72 -32.57 45.83
C ALA A 73 15.21 -32.69 47.29
N VAL A 74 14.71 -31.81 48.17
CA VAL A 74 14.50 -31.97 49.63
C VAL A 74 13.45 -30.91 49.97
N GLY A 75 12.31 -31.10 50.65
CA GLY A 75 11.79 -32.17 51.50
C GLY A 75 11.03 -31.50 52.67
N GLY A 76 9.76 -31.86 52.89
CA GLY A 76 9.08 -31.81 54.19
C GLY A 76 8.08 -30.68 54.45
N GLY A 77 6.86 -31.02 54.85
CA GLY A 77 5.94 -30.10 55.54
C GLY A 77 4.45 -30.42 55.44
N GLU A 78 4.02 -31.54 56.02
CA GLU A 78 2.63 -31.93 56.28
C GLU A 78 2.02 -31.11 57.43
N ILE A 79 0.82 -30.54 57.26
CA ILE A 79 -0.21 -30.36 58.32
C ILE A 79 -1.58 -29.95 57.72
N ASP A 80 -2.52 -30.88 57.79
CA ASP A 80 -3.97 -30.72 58.06
C ASP A 80 -4.16 -31.20 59.53
N PRO A 81 -5.24 -30.98 60.31
CA PRO A 81 -6.58 -30.47 59.97
C PRO A 81 -7.20 -29.49 60.99
N SER A 82 -8.43 -29.03 60.71
CA SER A 82 -9.56 -28.87 61.66
C SER A 82 -10.43 -27.64 61.32
N THR A 83 -11.64 -27.85 60.81
CA THR A 83 -12.94 -27.83 61.53
C THR A 83 -13.48 -26.43 61.86
N GLY A 84 -14.64 -26.10 61.27
CA GLY A 84 -15.45 -24.94 61.64
C GLY A 84 -16.67 -24.78 60.72
N GLU A 85 -17.75 -25.47 61.07
CA GLU A 85 -19.10 -25.24 60.54
C GLU A 85 -19.70 -23.99 61.23
N PRO A 86 -20.58 -23.22 60.55
CA PRO A 86 -21.99 -23.32 60.97
C PRO A 86 -23.02 -23.23 59.83
N SER A 87 -23.97 -24.16 59.88
CA SER A 87 -25.43 -23.99 59.80
C SER A 87 -25.98 -22.72 59.13
N ALA A 88 -26.64 -22.92 57.98
CA ALA A 88 -27.75 -22.09 57.53
C ALA A 88 -28.83 -22.99 56.91
N THR A 89 -29.98 -23.01 57.59
CA THR A 89 -31.27 -23.57 57.19
C THR A 89 -31.68 -23.02 55.81
N LEU A 90 -31.91 -23.92 54.84
CA LEU A 90 -32.50 -23.56 53.55
C LEU A 90 -34.02 -23.75 53.59
N GLU A 91 -34.75 -22.66 53.44
CA GLU A 91 -36.17 -22.63 53.12
C GLU A 91 -36.39 -23.28 51.75
N ALA A 92 -37.34 -24.22 51.69
CA ALA A 92 -37.83 -24.79 50.46
C ALA A 92 -38.62 -23.72 49.68
N THR A 93 -37.99 -23.17 48.64
CA THR A 93 -38.68 -22.36 47.64
C THR A 93 -39.19 -23.29 46.54
N GLU A 94 -40.50 -23.20 46.31
CA GLU A 94 -41.25 -23.88 45.26
C GLU A 94 -40.71 -23.50 43.87
N ILE A 95 -40.14 -24.46 43.16
CA ILE A 95 -39.70 -24.30 41.77
C ILE A 95 -40.92 -24.29 40.84
N THR A 96 -41.26 -23.11 40.33
CA THR A 96 -42.10 -22.97 39.13
C THR A 96 -41.24 -23.37 37.93
N PRO A 97 -41.75 -24.13 36.94
CA PRO A 97 -40.94 -24.53 35.79
C PRO A 97 -40.54 -23.29 34.98
N THR A 98 -39.25 -22.95 35.03
CA THR A 98 -38.60 -22.02 34.10
C THR A 98 -38.55 -22.69 32.74
N GLU A 99 -39.15 -22.06 31.74
CA GLU A 99 -39.06 -22.46 30.35
C GLU A 99 -37.60 -22.54 29.93
N GLU A 100 -37.21 -23.70 29.39
CA GLU A 100 -35.94 -23.93 28.74
C GLU A 100 -35.91 -23.08 27.46
N VAL A 101 -35.35 -21.88 27.56
CA VAL A 101 -34.95 -21.11 26.39
C VAL A 101 -33.76 -21.86 25.80
N THR A 102 -34.06 -22.72 24.83
CA THR A 102 -33.08 -23.28 23.90
C THR A 102 -32.42 -22.09 23.20
N GLY A 103 -31.26 -21.67 23.71
CA GLY A 103 -30.42 -20.69 23.06
C GLY A 103 -29.92 -21.27 21.76
N GLU A 104 -30.64 -20.98 20.67
CA GLU A 104 -30.14 -21.12 19.32
C GLU A 104 -28.91 -20.21 19.24
N ALA A 105 -27.74 -20.83 19.05
CA ALA A 105 -26.50 -20.11 18.85
C ALA A 105 -26.71 -19.15 17.67
N GLU A 106 -26.73 -17.85 17.97
CA GLU A 106 -26.75 -16.80 16.96
C GLU A 106 -25.49 -16.97 16.12
N LEU A 107 -25.68 -17.58 14.94
CA LEU A 107 -24.62 -17.73 13.96
C LEU A 107 -24.14 -16.32 13.61
N SER A 108 -22.92 -16.00 14.08
CA SER A 108 -22.16 -14.84 13.65
C SER A 108 -22.29 -14.69 12.13
N PRO A 109 -22.60 -13.49 11.59
CA PRO A 109 -22.74 -13.33 10.16
C PRO A 109 -21.38 -13.62 9.53
N THR A 110 -21.28 -14.76 8.86
CA THR A 110 -20.19 -15.01 7.92
C THR A 110 -20.27 -13.88 6.89
N PRO A 111 -19.19 -13.13 6.59
CA PRO A 111 -19.23 -12.13 5.53
C PRO A 111 -19.65 -12.86 4.24
N SER A 112 -20.87 -12.55 3.79
CA SER A 112 -21.38 -13.09 2.55
C SER A 112 -20.67 -12.34 1.44
N ASN A 113 -19.61 -12.94 0.90
CA ASN A 113 -18.94 -12.54 -0.34
C ASN A 113 -19.86 -12.77 -1.56
N THR A 114 -21.08 -12.24 -1.51
CA THR A 114 -21.97 -12.21 -2.67
C THR A 114 -21.52 -11.03 -3.53
N ARG A 115 -20.59 -11.31 -4.44
CA ARG A 115 -20.09 -10.34 -5.41
C ARG A 115 -21.26 -9.78 -6.21
N VAL A 116 -21.33 -8.46 -6.33
CA VAL A 116 -22.32 -7.79 -7.18
C VAL A 116 -22.21 -8.36 -8.61
N PRO A 117 -23.29 -8.85 -9.22
CA PRO A 117 -23.27 -9.31 -10.59
C PRO A 117 -22.71 -8.22 -11.53
N LEU A 118 -21.89 -8.61 -12.50
CA LEU A 118 -21.37 -7.66 -13.49
C LEU A 118 -22.51 -7.14 -14.38
N GLU A 119 -22.58 -5.82 -14.52
CA GLU A 119 -23.52 -5.18 -15.42
C GLU A 119 -23.17 -5.45 -16.89
N ALA A 120 -24.15 -5.37 -17.77
CA ALA A 120 -23.91 -5.55 -19.20
C ALA A 120 -22.95 -4.46 -19.72
N GLY A 121 -21.85 -4.87 -20.34
CA GLY A 121 -20.81 -3.95 -20.82
C GLY A 121 -19.75 -3.57 -19.78
N ASP A 122 -19.74 -4.21 -18.61
CA ASP A 122 -18.63 -4.09 -17.65
C ASP A 122 -17.31 -4.51 -18.31
N PRO A 123 -16.25 -3.67 -18.28
CA PRO A 123 -14.99 -3.97 -18.96
C PRO A 123 -14.19 -5.09 -18.30
N ARG A 124 -14.63 -5.59 -17.13
CA ARG A 124 -14.11 -6.83 -16.52
C ARG A 124 -14.78 -8.09 -17.05
N SER A 125 -15.70 -7.95 -18.02
CA SER A 125 -16.38 -9.09 -18.64
C SER A 125 -15.37 -10.09 -19.21
N GLY A 126 -15.49 -11.36 -18.81
CA GLY A 126 -14.58 -12.44 -19.22
C GLY A 126 -13.53 -12.79 -18.18
N LEU A 127 -13.32 -11.96 -17.15
CA LEU A 127 -12.48 -12.29 -16.01
C LEU A 127 -13.21 -13.20 -15.02
N ASN A 128 -12.52 -14.21 -14.47
CA ASN A 128 -13.01 -14.98 -13.34
C ASN A 128 -12.66 -14.24 -12.03
N LEU A 129 -13.50 -13.29 -11.66
CA LEU A 129 -13.22 -12.41 -10.53
C LEU A 129 -13.33 -13.08 -9.15
N SER A 130 -13.67 -14.36 -9.09
CA SER A 130 -13.60 -15.18 -7.87
C SER A 130 -12.24 -15.83 -7.66
N VAL A 131 -11.37 -15.83 -8.67
CA VAL A 131 -10.04 -16.46 -8.63
C VAL A 131 -9.04 -15.52 -9.30
N PRO A 132 -8.34 -14.66 -8.55
CA PRO A 132 -7.25 -13.86 -9.11
C PRO A 132 -6.09 -14.74 -9.57
N ASP A 133 -5.36 -14.26 -10.58
CA ASP A 133 -4.11 -14.89 -11.04
C ASP A 133 -3.01 -14.75 -9.98
N TYR A 134 -3.09 -13.67 -9.18
CA TYR A 134 -2.29 -13.49 -7.98
C TYR A 134 -3.13 -12.88 -6.85
N ALA A 135 -3.05 -13.46 -5.67
CA ALA A 135 -3.65 -12.93 -4.45
C ALA A 135 -2.60 -12.73 -3.36
N ASP A 136 -2.81 -11.71 -2.53
CA ASP A 136 -2.04 -11.47 -1.32
C ASP A 136 -2.97 -10.97 -0.22
N ASP A 137 -3.11 -11.77 0.84
CA ASP A 137 -3.85 -11.46 2.07
C ASP A 137 -2.95 -10.81 3.12
N PHE A 138 -1.71 -10.44 2.76
CA PHE A 138 -0.70 -9.84 3.63
C PHE A 138 -0.33 -10.66 4.88
N SER A 139 -0.70 -11.94 4.92
CA SER A 139 -0.22 -12.88 5.96
C SER A 139 1.27 -13.14 5.85
N GLN A 140 1.84 -12.95 4.66
CA GLN A 140 3.29 -13.03 4.40
C GLN A 140 3.89 -11.64 4.32
N ARG A 141 4.96 -11.41 5.09
CA ARG A 141 5.68 -10.13 5.05
C ARG A 141 6.58 -10.01 3.82
N PHE A 142 6.85 -8.76 3.45
CA PHE A 142 7.76 -8.40 2.35
C PHE A 142 7.37 -8.90 0.96
N THR A 143 6.11 -9.30 0.76
CA THR A 143 5.51 -9.42 -0.59
C THR A 143 5.36 -8.04 -1.25
N TRP A 144 5.23 -7.01 -0.42
CA TRP A 144 5.28 -5.59 -0.76
C TRP A 144 6.52 -4.93 -0.14
N PHE A 145 7.04 -3.90 -0.80
CA PHE A 145 8.19 -3.15 -0.27
C PHE A 145 7.82 -2.43 1.02
N GLU A 146 8.49 -2.78 2.12
CA GLU A 146 8.29 -2.12 3.39
C GLU A 146 9.31 -0.98 3.60
N PHE A 147 8.84 0.12 4.17
CA PHE A 147 9.60 1.35 4.39
C PHE A 147 9.15 2.00 5.69
N SER A 148 10.04 2.66 6.41
CA SER A 148 9.63 3.43 7.58
C SER A 148 10.53 4.63 7.76
N ASP A 149 9.94 5.81 7.60
CA ASP A 149 10.51 7.08 7.92
C ASP A 149 9.43 7.94 8.61
N PRO A 150 9.55 8.21 9.92
CA PRO A 150 8.54 8.97 10.66
C PRO A 150 8.45 10.44 10.21
N GLU A 151 9.41 10.94 9.44
CA GLU A 151 9.38 12.29 8.87
C GLU A 151 8.71 12.33 7.49
N SER A 152 8.31 11.19 6.92
CA SER A 152 7.62 11.12 5.62
C SER A 152 6.49 10.09 5.62
N ALA A 153 6.80 8.82 5.37
CA ALA A 153 5.82 7.75 5.30
C ALA A 153 6.32 6.43 5.92
N THR A 154 5.37 5.58 6.33
CA THR A 154 5.63 4.24 6.84
C THR A 154 4.72 3.21 6.16
N PHE A 155 5.30 2.15 5.61
CA PHE A 155 4.62 0.99 5.02
C PHE A 155 5.09 -0.27 5.75
N VAL A 156 4.19 -0.94 6.47
CA VAL A 156 4.53 -2.09 7.29
C VAL A 156 3.46 -3.16 7.18
N GLY A 157 3.89 -4.41 7.01
CA GLY A 157 3.01 -5.57 7.23
C GLY A 157 2.84 -5.82 8.74
N GLU A 158 1.64 -5.60 9.26
CA GLU A 158 1.26 -5.86 10.66
C GLU A 158 -0.16 -6.42 10.75
N ASP A 159 -0.41 -7.33 11.69
CA ASP A 159 -1.73 -7.92 11.94
C ASP A 159 -2.40 -8.46 10.65
N GLU A 160 -1.63 -9.19 9.83
CA GLU A 160 -2.06 -9.79 8.56
C GLU A 160 -2.62 -8.77 7.56
N ARG A 161 -2.18 -7.51 7.66
CA ARG A 161 -2.59 -6.41 6.76
C ARG A 161 -1.39 -5.57 6.41
N LEU A 162 -1.47 -4.87 5.28
CA LEU A 162 -0.52 -3.81 4.97
C LEU A 162 -1.02 -2.48 5.52
N LYS A 163 -0.26 -1.89 6.44
CA LYS A 163 -0.53 -0.56 6.97
C LYS A 163 0.35 0.46 6.28
N ILE A 164 -0.28 1.50 5.75
CA ILE A 164 0.40 2.65 5.15
C ILE A 164 -0.01 3.89 5.96
N THR A 165 1.00 4.60 6.46
CA THR A 165 0.83 5.88 7.14
C THR A 165 1.58 6.97 6.37
N ASP A 166 0.87 8.02 6.00
CA ASP A 166 1.46 9.27 5.52
C ASP A 166 1.50 10.27 6.68
N HIS A 167 2.70 10.66 7.10
CA HIS A 167 2.90 11.47 8.30
C HIS A 167 2.65 12.96 8.05
N LEU A 168 2.72 13.43 6.80
CA LEU A 168 2.74 14.85 6.47
C LEU A 168 1.52 15.30 5.66
N THR A 169 1.04 16.52 5.91
CA THR A 169 -0.03 17.14 5.11
C THR A 169 0.56 18.05 4.02
N ASP A 170 1.45 17.49 3.21
CA ASP A 170 2.17 18.22 2.15
C ASP A 170 1.69 17.87 0.72
N GLY A 171 0.79 16.89 0.60
CA GLY A 171 0.24 16.44 -0.67
C GLY A 171 1.20 15.59 -1.51
N ILE A 172 2.35 15.18 -0.95
CA ILE A 172 3.25 14.21 -1.57
C ILE A 172 2.66 12.82 -1.36
N LEU A 173 2.50 12.06 -2.44
CA LEU A 173 2.01 10.71 -2.39
C LEU A 173 3.19 9.74 -2.30
N TRP A 174 3.19 8.91 -1.27
CA TRP A 174 4.18 7.86 -1.06
C TRP A 174 3.53 6.49 -1.33
N TRP A 175 4.12 5.68 -2.22
CA TRP A 175 3.61 4.36 -2.54
C TRP A 175 4.58 3.23 -2.22
N THR A 176 4.02 2.05 -1.97
CA THR A 176 4.73 0.77 -1.99
C THR A 176 4.29 -0.05 -3.19
N THR A 177 5.15 -0.95 -3.65
CA THR A 177 4.92 -1.84 -4.80
C THR A 177 5.23 -3.28 -4.44
N THR A 178 4.69 -4.20 -5.23
CA THR A 178 5.09 -5.60 -5.28
C THR A 178 5.80 -5.90 -6.61
N ALA A 179 6.57 -6.98 -6.70
CA ALA A 179 7.38 -7.33 -7.86
C ALA A 179 6.59 -7.99 -9.01
N LEU A 180 5.28 -7.71 -9.11
CA LEU A 180 4.38 -8.29 -10.10
C LEU A 180 4.27 -7.37 -11.31
N GLU A 181 4.91 -7.76 -12.41
CA GLU A 181 4.79 -7.03 -13.67
C GLU A 181 3.46 -7.36 -14.36
N ALA A 182 2.76 -6.32 -14.82
CA ALA A 182 1.49 -6.44 -15.53
C ALA A 182 1.39 -5.41 -16.66
N GLU A 183 0.70 -5.79 -17.75
CA GLU A 183 0.40 -4.93 -18.89
C GLU A 183 -1.07 -4.48 -18.87
N SER A 184 -1.94 -5.22 -19.56
CA SER A 184 -3.38 -5.15 -19.36
C SER A 184 -3.76 -6.02 -18.18
N SER A 185 -4.27 -5.42 -17.12
CA SER A 185 -4.63 -6.10 -15.88
C SER A 185 -5.78 -5.40 -15.16
N TYR A 186 -6.48 -6.16 -14.32
CA TYR A 186 -7.36 -5.65 -13.28
C TYR A 186 -6.68 -5.87 -11.93
N THR A 187 -6.67 -4.85 -11.09
CA THR A 187 -6.20 -4.93 -9.71
C THR A 187 -7.32 -4.51 -8.77
N GLU A 188 -7.50 -5.25 -7.68
CA GLU A 188 -8.51 -4.98 -6.65
C GLU A 188 -7.85 -5.06 -5.26
N ILE A 189 -8.27 -4.20 -4.33
CA ILE A 189 -7.79 -4.18 -2.94
C ILE A 189 -8.90 -3.72 -2.00
N VAL A 190 -8.94 -4.26 -0.79
CA VAL A 190 -9.75 -3.71 0.31
C VAL A 190 -8.92 -2.68 1.07
N ALA A 191 -9.47 -1.49 1.27
CA ALA A 191 -8.82 -0.42 2.03
C ALA A 191 -9.76 0.10 3.12
N GLN A 192 -9.26 0.16 4.35
CA GLN A 192 -9.96 0.68 5.52
C GLN A 192 -9.23 1.92 6.06
N THR A 193 -9.94 3.05 6.11
CA THR A 193 -9.42 4.28 6.69
C THR A 193 -9.40 4.21 8.22
N THR A 194 -8.59 5.05 8.84
CA THR A 194 -8.68 5.33 10.29
C THR A 194 -9.27 6.73 10.48
N THR A 195 -8.59 7.63 11.19
CA THR A 195 -8.95 9.05 11.16
C THR A 195 -8.63 9.61 9.77
N CYS A 196 -9.64 10.17 9.09
CA CYS A 196 -9.44 10.85 7.82
C CYS A 196 -10.53 11.89 7.54
N SER A 197 -10.24 12.85 6.65
CA SER A 197 -11.13 13.97 6.36
C SER A 197 -10.93 14.54 4.96
N GLY A 198 -12.01 15.06 4.37
CA GLY A 198 -11.98 15.76 3.09
C GLY A 198 -11.25 14.99 1.98
N LYS A 199 -10.20 15.59 1.40
CA LYS A 199 -9.37 15.05 0.32
C LYS A 199 -8.17 14.23 0.78
N ASP A 200 -8.11 13.83 2.06
CA ASP A 200 -7.30 12.68 2.45
C ASP A 200 -7.66 11.50 1.56
N ALA A 201 -6.64 10.88 0.94
CA ALA A 201 -6.86 9.90 -0.11
C ALA A 201 -5.98 8.66 0.02
N TYR A 202 -6.42 7.60 -0.65
CA TYR A 202 -5.79 6.29 -0.67
C TYR A 202 -6.20 5.56 -1.95
N GLY A 203 -5.45 4.53 -2.34
CA GLY A 203 -5.84 3.75 -3.50
C GLY A 203 -4.73 2.93 -4.14
N ILE A 204 -4.89 2.70 -5.44
CA ILE A 204 -4.09 1.79 -6.26
C ILE A 204 -3.32 2.59 -7.30
N GLY A 205 -2.04 2.30 -7.49
CA GLY A 205 -1.32 2.60 -8.71
C GLY A 205 -1.21 1.38 -9.62
N ILE A 206 -1.21 1.60 -10.93
CA ILE A 206 -0.95 0.57 -11.94
C ILE A 206 0.05 1.07 -12.96
N ARG A 207 0.75 0.11 -13.59
CA ARG A 207 1.84 0.37 -14.53
C ARG A 207 2.88 1.31 -13.93
N VAL A 208 3.13 1.14 -12.63
CA VAL A 208 4.14 1.90 -11.91
C VAL A 208 5.51 1.37 -12.32
N GLY A 209 6.43 2.27 -12.61
CA GLY A 209 7.76 1.88 -13.07
C GLY A 209 8.66 3.09 -13.24
N GLY A 210 9.59 3.00 -14.20
CA GLY A 210 10.68 3.98 -14.32
C GLY A 210 11.89 3.57 -13.49
N GLU A 211 13.02 4.26 -13.68
CA GLU A 211 14.29 3.91 -13.01
C GLU A 211 14.17 4.00 -11.48
N ASN A 212 13.33 4.90 -10.98
CA ASN A 212 13.10 5.12 -9.55
C ASN A 212 11.70 4.69 -9.09
N VAL A 213 10.94 3.95 -9.92
CA VAL A 213 9.56 3.55 -9.61
C VAL A 213 8.70 4.79 -9.29
N ASP A 214 8.84 5.85 -10.08
CA ASP A 214 8.36 7.22 -9.83
C ASP A 214 7.33 7.72 -10.86
N ARG A 215 6.93 6.85 -11.80
CA ARG A 215 5.90 7.13 -12.81
C ARG A 215 4.85 6.03 -12.83
N GLY A 216 3.63 6.37 -13.26
CA GLY A 216 2.51 5.43 -13.36
C GLY A 216 1.17 6.14 -13.33
N TYR A 217 0.08 5.36 -13.29
CA TYR A 217 -1.28 5.88 -13.11
C TYR A 217 -1.78 5.56 -11.72
N THR A 218 -2.43 6.51 -11.04
CA THR A 218 -3.01 6.30 -9.71
C THR A 218 -4.51 6.54 -9.74
N LEU A 219 -5.30 5.61 -9.20
CA LEU A 219 -6.69 5.81 -8.82
C LEU A 219 -6.74 6.15 -7.33
N GLU A 220 -7.22 7.35 -7.02
CA GLU A 220 -7.34 7.86 -5.66
C GLU A 220 -8.80 7.95 -5.26
N ILE A 221 -9.12 7.45 -4.07
CA ILE A 221 -10.41 7.60 -3.39
C ILE A 221 -10.21 8.55 -2.20
N SER A 222 -11.06 9.57 -2.08
CA SER A 222 -11.01 10.53 -0.98
C SER A 222 -12.02 10.22 0.13
N CYS A 223 -11.68 10.63 1.35
CA CYS A 223 -12.53 10.45 2.53
C CYS A 223 -13.87 11.20 2.48
N ASP A 224 -14.02 12.22 1.64
CA ASP A 224 -15.28 12.92 1.39
C ASP A 224 -16.11 12.35 0.22
N GLY A 225 -15.74 11.19 -0.33
CA GLY A 225 -16.57 10.50 -1.32
C GLY A 225 -16.35 10.98 -2.76
N ALA A 226 -15.12 11.29 -3.12
CA ALA A 226 -14.75 11.56 -4.51
C ALA A 226 -13.61 10.64 -4.95
N TYR A 227 -13.41 10.54 -6.27
CA TYR A 227 -12.26 9.87 -6.84
C TYR A 227 -11.55 10.76 -7.85
N ARG A 228 -10.26 10.48 -8.11
CA ARG A 228 -9.50 11.09 -9.21
C ARG A 228 -8.52 10.10 -9.80
N VAL A 229 -8.05 10.39 -11.02
CA VAL A 229 -6.99 9.64 -11.67
C VAL A 229 -5.87 10.58 -12.09
N ARG A 230 -4.66 10.30 -11.61
CA ARG A 230 -3.45 11.08 -11.93
C ARG A 230 -2.46 10.22 -12.71
N LYS A 231 -1.65 10.89 -13.54
CA LYS A 231 -0.47 10.34 -14.21
C LYS A 231 0.78 10.99 -13.64
N PHE A 232 1.61 10.18 -12.99
CA PHE A 232 2.93 10.58 -12.49
C PHE A 232 3.96 10.34 -13.58
N THR A 233 4.83 11.33 -13.81
CA THR A 233 5.91 11.30 -14.82
C THR A 233 7.30 11.20 -14.20
N ALA A 234 7.48 11.81 -13.02
CA ALA A 234 8.66 11.75 -12.16
C ALA A 234 8.26 12.20 -10.75
N PHE A 235 9.11 11.91 -9.75
CA PHE A 235 8.84 12.23 -8.35
C PHE A 235 8.67 13.73 -8.04
N ASP A 236 9.46 14.60 -8.68
CA ASP A 236 9.47 16.06 -8.43
C ASP A 236 8.60 16.87 -9.40
N GLU A 237 7.81 16.19 -10.24
CA GLU A 237 6.89 16.82 -11.17
C GLU A 237 5.45 16.81 -10.66
N ILE A 238 4.70 17.85 -11.02
CA ILE A 238 3.26 17.89 -10.73
C ILE A 238 2.58 16.83 -11.60
N PRO A 239 1.88 15.83 -11.01
CA PRO A 239 1.23 14.80 -11.81
C PRO A 239 0.13 15.38 -12.68
N ALA A 240 -0.01 14.88 -13.90
CA ALA A 240 -1.09 15.29 -14.78
C ALA A 240 -2.43 14.73 -14.29
N LEU A 241 -3.49 15.55 -14.32
CA LEU A 241 -4.85 15.11 -14.03
C LEU A 241 -5.46 14.47 -15.29
N LEU A 242 -5.69 13.17 -15.25
CA LEU A 242 -6.45 12.46 -16.29
C LEU A 242 -7.96 12.50 -15.98
N ARG A 243 -8.29 12.45 -14.69
CA ARG A 243 -9.61 12.72 -14.14
C ARG A 243 -9.45 13.51 -12.86
N ASP A 244 -10.07 14.67 -12.76
CA ASP A 244 -10.09 15.44 -11.53
C ASP A 244 -11.14 14.91 -10.54
N TRP A 245 -11.09 15.39 -9.30
CA TRP A 245 -12.00 14.99 -8.23
C TRP A 245 -13.46 15.00 -8.67
N THR A 246 -14.02 13.80 -8.76
CA THR A 246 -15.40 13.54 -9.17
C THR A 246 -16.12 12.85 -8.02
N VAL A 247 -17.22 13.45 -7.54
CA VAL A 247 -18.01 12.89 -6.43
C VAL A 247 -18.73 11.63 -6.87
N SER A 248 -18.79 10.62 -6.01
CA SER A 248 -19.54 9.39 -6.23
C SER A 248 -20.18 8.90 -4.94
N GLU A 249 -21.48 8.63 -4.99
CA GLU A 249 -22.24 8.04 -3.87
C GLU A 249 -21.86 6.57 -3.61
N LEU A 250 -21.10 5.94 -4.51
CA LEU A 250 -20.61 4.57 -4.37
C LEU A 250 -19.48 4.47 -3.33
N ILE A 251 -18.85 5.58 -2.98
CA ILE A 251 -17.70 5.63 -2.07
C ILE A 251 -18.20 5.79 -0.63
N GLN A 252 -17.81 4.86 0.24
CA GLN A 252 -18.03 5.00 1.67
C GLN A 252 -17.10 6.09 2.23
N THR A 253 -17.67 7.04 2.96
CA THR A 253 -16.98 8.27 3.39
C THR A 253 -16.64 8.27 4.87
N GLY A 254 -15.62 9.04 5.23
CA GLY A 254 -15.28 9.35 6.61
C GLY A 254 -14.32 8.35 7.27
N PRO A 255 -14.14 8.48 8.58
CA PRO A 255 -13.26 7.61 9.34
C PRO A 255 -13.82 6.19 9.43
N ASP A 256 -12.93 5.22 9.55
CA ASP A 256 -13.23 3.78 9.67
C ASP A 256 -14.05 3.20 8.50
N ALA A 257 -14.10 3.92 7.37
CA ALA A 257 -14.79 3.50 6.17
C ALA A 257 -13.96 2.46 5.42
N THR A 258 -14.62 1.41 4.94
CA THR A 258 -14.00 0.35 4.15
C THR A 258 -14.50 0.41 2.71
N ASN A 259 -13.58 0.48 1.76
CA ASN A 259 -13.90 0.43 0.34
C ASN A 259 -13.07 -0.65 -0.36
N THR A 260 -13.71 -1.40 -1.25
CA THR A 260 -13.00 -2.23 -2.22
C THR A 260 -12.71 -1.39 -3.45
N ILE A 261 -11.44 -1.13 -3.76
CA ILE A 261 -11.01 -0.28 -4.88
C ILE A 261 -10.55 -1.19 -6.01
N GLY A 262 -10.97 -0.91 -7.24
CA GLY A 262 -10.53 -1.63 -8.42
C GLY A 262 -9.99 -0.70 -9.49
N PHE A 263 -8.87 -1.05 -10.13
CA PHE A 263 -8.32 -0.31 -11.25
C PHE A 263 -7.97 -1.26 -12.39
N LEU A 264 -8.63 -1.06 -13.54
CA LEU A 264 -8.41 -1.86 -14.74
C LEU A 264 -7.66 -1.04 -15.78
N ALA A 265 -6.61 -1.60 -16.34
CA ALA A 265 -6.01 -1.13 -17.58
C ALA A 265 -6.18 -2.18 -18.67
N ASP A 266 -6.74 -1.76 -19.80
CA ASP A 266 -6.91 -2.57 -21.01
C ASP A 266 -6.37 -1.79 -22.21
N GLY A 267 -5.16 -2.14 -22.65
CA GLY A 267 -4.45 -1.37 -23.67
C GLY A 267 -4.23 0.06 -23.19
N GLU A 268 -4.82 1.04 -23.87
CA GLU A 268 -4.73 2.48 -23.52
C GLU A 268 -5.90 2.96 -22.63
N LEU A 269 -6.85 2.07 -22.33
CA LEU A 269 -8.06 2.40 -21.58
C LEU A 269 -7.89 2.10 -20.09
N LEU A 270 -8.26 3.06 -19.25
CA LEU A 270 -8.24 2.93 -17.79
C LEU A 270 -9.67 3.05 -17.25
N PHE A 271 -10.07 2.11 -16.40
CA PHE A 271 -11.40 2.07 -15.78
C PHE A 271 -11.28 1.94 -14.26
N ALA A 272 -12.00 2.81 -13.55
CA ALA A 272 -11.97 2.90 -12.10
C ALA A 272 -13.22 2.28 -11.48
N PHE A 273 -13.05 1.53 -10.40
CA PHE A 273 -14.11 0.86 -9.68
C PHE A 273 -14.04 1.14 -8.19
N VAL A 274 -15.20 1.15 -7.54
CA VAL A 274 -15.29 1.13 -6.08
C VAL A 274 -16.47 0.25 -5.67
N ASN A 275 -16.31 -0.53 -4.61
CA ASN A 275 -17.32 -1.40 -4.03
C ASN A 275 -18.02 -2.28 -5.09
N GLY A 276 -17.20 -2.85 -5.99
CA GLY A 276 -17.63 -3.72 -7.08
C GLY A 276 -18.28 -3.02 -8.28
N GLN A 277 -18.48 -1.70 -8.24
CA GLN A 277 -19.20 -0.93 -9.26
C GLN A 277 -18.28 0.02 -10.04
N LEU A 278 -18.59 0.23 -11.32
CA LEU A 278 -17.85 1.12 -12.20
C LEU A 278 -18.13 2.59 -11.83
N LEU A 279 -17.08 3.38 -11.62
CA LEU A 279 -17.20 4.79 -11.21
C LEU A 279 -17.62 5.71 -12.36
N ASP A 280 -17.19 5.42 -13.59
CA ASP A 280 -17.59 6.12 -14.80
C ASP A 280 -17.62 5.16 -16.00
N THR A 281 -18.70 5.25 -16.78
CA THR A 281 -18.87 4.52 -18.04
C THR A 281 -17.91 4.96 -19.14
N VAL A 282 -17.36 6.18 -19.05
CA VAL A 282 -16.38 6.69 -20.01
C VAL A 282 -14.98 6.37 -19.52
N ALA A 283 -14.28 5.51 -20.26
CA ALA A 283 -12.89 5.18 -20.01
C ALA A 283 -11.99 6.42 -20.07
N ILE A 284 -10.91 6.39 -19.30
CA ILE A 284 -9.82 7.35 -19.46
C ILE A 284 -8.84 6.76 -20.48
N GLU A 285 -8.49 7.54 -21.51
CA GLU A 285 -7.56 7.10 -22.56
C GLU A 285 -6.18 7.74 -22.35
N ASP A 286 -5.14 6.92 -22.13
CA ASP A 286 -3.75 7.37 -22.10
C ASP A 286 -2.81 6.20 -22.44
N SER A 287 -1.84 6.45 -23.34
CA SER A 287 -0.93 5.43 -23.86
C SER A 287 0.52 5.55 -23.36
N ALA A 288 0.77 6.45 -22.39
CA ALA A 288 2.13 6.75 -21.96
C ALA A 288 2.83 5.55 -21.30
N TYR A 289 2.09 4.73 -20.55
CA TYR A 289 2.61 3.53 -19.88
C TYR A 289 1.78 2.32 -20.27
N THR A 290 2.45 1.27 -20.75
CA THR A 290 1.82 0.02 -21.20
C THR A 290 2.04 -1.14 -20.25
N SER A 291 3.03 -1.04 -19.36
CA SER A 291 3.40 -2.08 -18.40
C SER A 291 4.00 -1.49 -17.13
N GLY A 292 4.02 -2.29 -16.07
CA GLY A 292 4.71 -2.00 -14.82
C GLY A 292 4.09 -2.77 -13.67
N VAL A 293 4.36 -2.35 -12.45
CA VAL A 293 3.88 -3.01 -11.24
C VAL A 293 2.67 -2.29 -10.63
N PRO A 294 1.82 -3.00 -9.84
CA PRO A 294 0.82 -2.36 -9.02
C PRO A 294 1.46 -1.68 -7.80
N SER A 295 0.83 -0.61 -7.32
CA SER A 295 1.22 0.11 -6.11
C SER A 295 0.02 0.35 -5.17
N LEU A 296 0.31 0.54 -3.89
CA LEU A 296 -0.65 0.96 -2.87
C LEU A 296 -0.10 2.17 -2.14
N PHE A 297 -0.98 3.10 -1.75
CA PHE A 297 -0.56 4.36 -1.17
C PHE A 297 -1.62 5.02 -0.29
N THR A 298 -1.16 5.99 0.49
CA THR A 298 -1.98 7.03 1.13
C THR A 298 -1.46 8.41 0.72
N ASN A 299 -2.32 9.41 0.85
CA ASN A 299 -2.03 10.80 0.54
C ASN A 299 -2.76 11.69 1.55
N ALA A 300 -2.02 12.16 2.55
CA ALA A 300 -2.54 13.03 3.60
C ALA A 300 -2.67 14.46 3.06
N SER A 301 -3.92 14.90 2.85
CA SER A 301 -4.20 16.28 2.42
C SER A 301 -4.61 17.17 3.59
N GLN A 302 -5.17 16.60 4.65
CA GLN A 302 -5.81 17.29 5.76
C GLN A 302 -5.53 16.64 7.11
N THR A 303 -5.34 15.32 7.16
CA THR A 303 -5.02 14.59 8.39
C THR A 303 -3.56 14.17 8.38
N SER A 304 -2.75 14.74 9.27
CA SER A 304 -1.40 14.23 9.52
C SER A 304 -1.46 12.84 10.14
N ASN A 305 -0.52 11.96 9.81
CA ASN A 305 -0.55 10.54 10.19
C ASN A 305 -1.78 9.81 9.66
N LEU A 306 -2.24 10.18 8.46
CA LEU A 306 -3.31 9.45 7.77
C LEU A 306 -2.87 8.00 7.64
N THR A 307 -3.60 7.11 8.29
CA THR A 307 -3.31 5.68 8.29
C THR A 307 -4.44 4.94 7.60
N VAL A 308 -4.09 4.06 6.67
CA VAL A 308 -5.01 3.17 5.96
C VAL A 308 -4.46 1.76 6.03
N TYR A 309 -5.35 0.81 6.31
CA TYR A 309 -5.07 -0.61 6.28
C TYR A 309 -5.55 -1.20 4.95
N PHE A 310 -4.68 -1.97 4.31
CA PHE A 310 -4.96 -2.65 3.06
C PHE A 310 -4.97 -4.17 3.29
N ASP A 311 -5.90 -4.83 2.61
CA ASP A 311 -6.14 -6.27 2.72
C ASP A 311 -6.72 -6.83 1.43
N ASP A 312 -6.71 -8.16 1.26
CA ASP A 312 -7.33 -8.88 0.14
C ASP A 312 -6.91 -8.34 -1.24
N PHE A 313 -5.60 -8.26 -1.51
CA PHE A 313 -5.10 -7.86 -2.82
C PHE A 313 -5.38 -8.94 -3.87
N GLY A 314 -5.91 -8.54 -5.02
CA GLY A 314 -6.12 -9.40 -6.17
C GLY A 314 -5.61 -8.76 -7.46
N LEU A 315 -4.98 -9.57 -8.31
CA LEU A 315 -4.58 -9.19 -9.66
C LEU A 315 -5.05 -10.25 -10.67
N TRP A 316 -5.61 -9.76 -11.78
CA TRP A 316 -6.04 -10.55 -12.93
C TRP A 316 -5.37 -10.01 -14.19
N TYR A 317 -4.70 -10.87 -14.95
CA TYR A 317 -4.19 -10.51 -16.27
C TYR A 317 -5.33 -10.55 -17.29
N LEU A 318 -5.38 -9.55 -18.17
CA LEU A 318 -6.31 -9.58 -19.29
C LEU A 318 -5.69 -10.43 -20.41
N PRO A 319 -6.50 -11.25 -21.11
CA PRO A 319 -6.04 -11.92 -22.33
C PRO A 319 -5.57 -10.90 -23.37
N PRO A 320 -4.50 -11.20 -24.14
CA PRO A 320 -4.03 -10.34 -25.22
C PRO A 320 -5.00 -10.28 -26.42
#